data_AF-A0A7C5QLB5-F1
#
_entry.id   AF-A0A7C5QLB5-F1
#
_cell.length_a   1.000
_cell.length_b   1.000
_cell.length_c   1.000
_cell.angle_alpha   90.00
_cell.angle_beta   90.00
_cell.angle_gamma   90.00
#
_symmetry.space_group_name_H-M   'P 1'
#
loop_
_entity.id
_entity.type
_entity.pdbx_description
1 polymer ?
#
loop_
_entity_poly.entity_id
_entity_poly.type
_entity_poly.pdbx_seq_one_letter_code
_entity_poly.pdbx_strand_id
1 'polypeptide(L)'
;PIGTGLAFSDKYRGNDNVTFTYFGDGAANQGQVYESFNMAELWQLPVVYVIENNQYAMGTALKRASATRELYTRGEAFNIPGEAVDGMDVEAVRAAGEKATAFVRSGKGPYILEMKTYRYRGHSMSDPAKYRTREEVQKVRETRDPIDHVRDILLKGKLASEADLKEIDKEIKAVVNEAAEFAKQSPEPDPSELWTDIYAEAQ
;
A
#
# COMPACT_ATOMS: atom_id res chain seq x y z
N PRO A 1 6.73 11.10 6.90
CA PRO A 1 7.19 12.49 6.72
C PRO A 1 7.00 13.04 5.30
N ILE A 2 7.53 12.39 4.25
CA ILE A 2 7.45 12.92 2.89
C ILE A 2 5.99 13.06 2.42
N GLY A 3 5.18 12.01 2.57
CA GLY A 3 3.75 12.07 2.22
C GLY A 3 2.99 13.14 3.03
N THR A 4 3.32 13.34 4.30
CA THR A 4 2.80 14.44 5.12
C THR A 4 3.17 15.81 4.55
N GLY A 5 4.39 15.96 4.06
CA GLY A 5 4.85 17.20 3.41
C GLY A 5 4.16 17.47 2.08
N LEU A 6 3.85 16.43 1.29
CA LEU A 6 3.04 16.57 0.07
C LEU A 6 1.62 17.04 0.41
N ALA A 7 0.99 16.44 1.43
CA ALA A 7 -0.32 16.89 1.89
C ALA A 7 -0.29 18.33 2.43
N PHE A 8 0.80 18.74 3.09
CA PHE A 8 1.00 20.13 3.47
C PHE A 8 1.09 21.05 2.25
N SER A 9 1.83 20.67 1.22
CA SER A 9 1.91 21.41 -0.04
C SER A 9 0.54 21.57 -0.70
N ASP A 10 -0.25 20.49 -0.73
CA ASP A 10 -1.62 20.50 -1.26
C ASP A 10 -2.51 21.50 -0.51
N LYS A 11 -2.51 21.42 0.83
CA LYS A 11 -3.22 22.38 1.69
C LYS A 11 -2.74 23.81 1.50
N TYR A 12 -1.42 24.03 1.50
CA TYR A 12 -0.81 25.35 1.40
C TYR A 12 -1.14 26.03 0.06
N ARG A 13 -1.21 25.25 -1.02
CA ARG A 13 -1.57 25.73 -2.36
C ARG A 13 -3.08 25.84 -2.57
N GLY A 14 -3.90 25.40 -1.62
CA GLY A 14 -5.36 25.41 -1.72
C GLY A 14 -5.90 24.56 -2.87
N ASN A 15 -5.19 23.49 -3.23
CA ASN A 15 -5.69 22.53 -4.20
C ASN A 15 -6.58 21.48 -3.53
N ASP A 16 -7.31 20.70 -4.33
CA ASP A 16 -8.22 19.67 -3.84
C ASP A 16 -7.59 18.27 -3.91
N ASN A 17 -6.26 18.17 -3.74
CA ASN A 17 -5.58 16.88 -3.77
C ASN A 17 -5.63 16.20 -2.40
N VAL A 18 -5.62 14.87 -2.41
CA VAL A 18 -5.48 14.03 -1.22
C VAL A 18 -4.23 13.18 -1.39
N THR A 19 -3.31 13.25 -0.43
CA THR A 19 -2.10 12.43 -0.45
C THR A 19 -2.35 11.10 0.25
N PHE A 20 -2.04 9.99 -0.41
CA PHE A 20 -2.02 8.66 0.19
C PHE A 20 -0.58 8.27 0.54
N THR A 21 -0.33 7.93 1.81
CA THR A 21 1.00 7.52 2.29
C THR A 21 0.96 6.06 2.71
N TYR A 22 1.54 5.19 1.89
CA TYR A 22 1.57 3.74 2.12
C TYR A 22 2.82 3.30 2.90
N PHE A 23 2.64 2.39 3.85
CA PHE A 23 3.74 1.75 4.56
C PHE A 23 3.30 0.44 5.23
N GLY A 24 4.25 -0.44 5.52
CA GLY A 24 3.97 -1.74 6.14
C GLY A 24 3.86 -1.71 7.67
N ASP A 25 3.43 -2.81 8.26
CA ASP A 25 3.33 -3.02 9.71
C ASP A 25 4.66 -2.82 10.46
N GLY A 26 5.80 -3.14 9.83
CA GLY A 26 7.13 -2.87 10.37
C GLY A 26 7.45 -1.38 10.45
N ALA A 27 7.17 -0.65 9.37
CA ALA A 27 7.44 0.78 9.26
C ALA A 27 6.54 1.59 10.20
N ALA A 28 5.34 1.10 10.51
CA ALA A 28 4.44 1.75 11.46
C ALA A 28 5.08 1.98 12.85
N ASN A 29 6.09 1.19 13.23
CA ASN A 29 6.80 1.30 14.52
C ASN A 29 7.86 2.41 14.56
N GLN A 30 8.14 3.07 13.45
CA GLN A 30 9.16 4.11 13.38
C GLN A 30 8.68 5.40 14.04
N GLY A 31 9.55 6.08 14.79
CA GLY A 31 9.24 7.34 15.47
C GLY A 31 8.74 8.42 14.50
N GLN A 32 9.29 8.46 13.29
CA GLN A 32 8.90 9.41 12.25
C GLN A 32 7.42 9.29 11.83
N VAL A 33 6.78 8.13 12.04
CA VAL A 33 5.33 7.96 11.78
C VAL A 33 4.52 8.77 12.79
N TYR A 34 4.87 8.69 14.07
CA TYR A 34 4.19 9.42 15.14
C TYR A 34 4.42 10.94 15.04
N GLU A 35 5.63 11.37 14.70
CA GLU A 35 5.93 12.77 14.39
C GLU A 35 5.07 13.27 13.22
N SER A 36 4.92 12.44 12.18
CA SER A 36 4.09 12.75 11.01
C SER A 36 2.60 12.84 11.35
N PHE A 37 2.09 11.96 12.23
CA PHE A 37 0.72 12.00 12.71
C PHE A 37 0.44 13.29 13.47
N ASN A 38 1.31 13.65 14.41
CA ASN A 38 1.17 14.90 15.17
C ASN A 38 1.09 16.12 14.26
N MET A 39 1.99 16.24 13.28
CA MET A 39 1.98 17.37 12.34
C MET A 39 0.75 17.35 11.43
N ALA A 40 0.34 16.18 10.95
CA ALA A 40 -0.82 16.06 10.07
C ALA A 40 -2.11 16.47 10.76
N GLU A 41 -2.30 16.06 12.02
CA GLU A 41 -3.44 16.50 12.81
C GLU A 41 -3.35 18.00 13.13
N LEU A 42 -2.22 18.46 13.66
CA LEU A 42 -2.03 19.85 14.08
C LEU A 42 -2.36 20.83 12.95
N TRP A 43 -1.97 20.48 11.73
CA TRP A 43 -2.20 21.30 10.55
C TRP A 43 -3.42 20.86 9.74
N GLN A 44 -4.23 19.90 10.22
CA GLN A 44 -5.43 19.40 9.54
C GLN A 44 -5.17 19.11 8.06
N LEU A 45 -4.19 18.23 7.79
CA LEU A 45 -3.67 17.97 6.46
C LEU A 45 -4.51 16.95 5.67
N PRO A 46 -4.59 17.10 4.33
CA PRO A 46 -5.31 16.19 3.47
C PRO A 46 -4.53 14.89 3.18
N VAL A 47 -4.24 14.09 4.22
CA VAL A 47 -3.49 12.83 4.10
C VAL A 47 -4.26 11.60 4.61
N VAL A 48 -4.25 10.54 3.81
CA VAL A 48 -4.65 9.19 4.22
C VAL A 48 -3.39 8.35 4.45
N TYR A 49 -3.19 7.87 5.66
CA TYR A 49 -2.11 6.93 6.00
C TYR A 49 -2.61 5.50 5.81
N VAL A 50 -2.03 4.76 4.89
CA VAL A 50 -2.42 3.38 4.57
C VAL A 50 -1.37 2.42 5.10
N ILE A 51 -1.76 1.61 6.08
CA ILE A 51 -0.92 0.59 6.69
C ILE A 51 -1.21 -0.75 6.02
N GLU A 52 -0.30 -1.24 5.18
CA GLU A 52 -0.38 -2.57 4.60
C GLU A 52 0.14 -3.61 5.59
N ASN A 53 -0.76 -4.10 6.45
CA ASN A 53 -0.42 -5.07 7.48
C ASN A 53 -0.45 -6.49 6.92
N ASN A 54 0.71 -6.95 6.44
CA ASN A 54 0.91 -8.30 5.92
C ASN A 54 1.36 -9.33 6.98
N GLN A 55 1.29 -8.95 8.26
CA GLN A 55 1.66 -9.71 9.46
C GLN A 55 3.17 -9.83 9.76
N TYR A 56 4.07 -9.43 8.83
CA TYR A 56 5.50 -9.65 8.96
C TYR A 56 6.38 -8.48 8.45
N ALA A 57 7.14 -7.89 9.36
CA ALA A 57 8.25 -6.99 9.05
C ALA A 57 9.52 -7.81 8.74
N MET A 58 9.80 -8.04 7.45
CA MET A 58 10.76 -9.05 7.00
C MET A 58 10.42 -10.42 7.59
N GLY A 59 11.10 -10.82 8.67
CA GLY A 59 10.87 -12.07 9.41
C GLY A 59 10.33 -11.90 10.84
N THR A 60 10.11 -10.67 11.29
CA THR A 60 9.53 -10.40 12.60
C THR A 60 8.02 -10.35 12.50
N ALA A 61 7.33 -11.32 13.12
CA ALA A 61 5.88 -11.34 13.19
C ALA A 61 5.32 -10.15 14.00
N LEU A 62 4.20 -9.59 13.56
CA LEU A 62 3.54 -8.44 14.20
C LEU A 62 3.35 -8.61 15.71
N LYS A 63 2.92 -9.80 16.16
CA LYS A 63 2.70 -10.10 17.58
C LYS A 63 3.97 -9.98 18.46
N ARG A 64 5.15 -9.98 17.84
CA ARG A 64 6.46 -9.79 18.49
C ARG A 64 7.00 -8.38 18.33
N ALA A 65 6.45 -7.59 17.40
CA ALA A 65 6.93 -6.25 17.05
C ALA A 65 6.06 -5.14 17.65
N SER A 66 4.80 -5.42 17.99
CA SER A 66 3.87 -4.40 18.48
C SER A 66 3.07 -4.87 19.70
N ALA A 67 3.00 -4.01 20.71
CA ALA A 67 2.13 -4.20 21.87
C ALA A 67 0.65 -4.07 21.48
N THR A 68 0.31 -3.07 20.66
CA THR A 68 -1.04 -2.88 20.09
C THR A 68 -1.06 -3.41 18.67
N ARG A 69 -1.81 -4.49 18.40
CA ARG A 69 -1.80 -5.19 17.10
C ARG A 69 -2.78 -4.62 16.08
N GLU A 70 -3.70 -3.80 16.55
CA GLU A 70 -4.57 -2.96 15.73
C GLU A 70 -3.78 -1.69 15.43
N LEU A 71 -3.22 -1.60 14.22
CA LEU A 71 -2.33 -0.49 13.88
C LEU A 71 -3.11 0.77 13.53
N TYR A 72 -4.38 0.64 13.14
CA TYR A 72 -5.25 1.80 12.88
C TYR A 72 -5.47 2.67 14.14
N THR A 73 -5.39 2.11 15.35
CA THR A 73 -5.59 2.84 16.62
C THR A 73 -4.41 3.74 16.99
N ARG A 74 -3.28 3.65 16.27
CA ARG A 74 -2.08 4.46 16.56
C ARG A 74 -2.31 5.96 16.38
N GLY A 75 -3.35 6.33 15.64
CA GLY A 75 -3.79 7.72 15.48
C GLY A 75 -4.49 8.30 16.71
N GLU A 76 -4.98 7.48 17.63
CA GLU A 76 -5.86 7.91 18.73
C GLU A 76 -5.18 8.95 19.65
N ALA A 77 -3.88 8.78 19.93
CA ALA A 77 -3.12 9.73 20.73
C ALA A 77 -3.01 11.13 20.10
N PHE A 78 -3.31 11.24 18.79
CA PHE A 78 -3.30 12.46 18.01
C PHE A 78 -4.69 12.82 17.48
N ASN A 79 -5.78 12.21 17.98
CA ASN A 79 -7.14 12.43 17.49
C ASN A 79 -7.40 12.03 16.02
N ILE A 80 -6.51 11.23 15.42
CA ILE A 80 -6.68 10.80 14.03
C ILE A 80 -7.57 9.56 14.00
N PRO A 81 -8.74 9.61 13.35
CA PRO A 81 -9.58 8.43 13.19
C PRO A 81 -8.93 7.39 12.29
N GLY A 82 -9.19 6.12 12.58
CA GLY A 82 -8.77 5.04 11.72
C GLY A 82 -9.67 3.82 11.79
N GLU A 83 -9.58 2.95 10.79
CA GLU A 83 -10.30 1.69 10.76
C GLU A 83 -9.48 0.56 10.14
N ALA A 84 -9.78 -0.66 10.57
CA ALA A 84 -9.25 -1.86 9.93
C ALA A 84 -10.12 -2.22 8.72
N VAL A 85 -9.48 -2.55 7.62
CA VAL A 85 -10.12 -2.95 6.37
C VAL A 85 -9.63 -4.34 6.01
N ASP A 86 -10.53 -5.19 5.51
CA ASP A 86 -10.10 -6.44 4.90
C ASP A 86 -9.35 -6.13 3.60
N GLY A 87 -8.02 -6.15 3.65
CA GLY A 87 -7.16 -5.88 2.51
C GLY A 87 -7.17 -7.00 1.45
N MET A 88 -7.89 -8.09 1.71
CA MET A 88 -8.10 -9.19 0.78
C MET A 88 -9.48 -9.12 0.08
N ASP A 89 -10.26 -8.07 0.36
CA ASP A 89 -11.55 -7.80 -0.28
C ASP A 89 -11.49 -6.46 -1.02
N VAL A 90 -11.53 -6.51 -2.35
CA VAL A 90 -11.40 -5.33 -3.22
C VAL A 90 -12.57 -4.35 -3.06
N GLU A 91 -13.79 -4.84 -2.78
CA GLU A 91 -14.94 -3.98 -2.57
C GLU A 91 -14.84 -3.26 -1.22
N ALA A 92 -14.36 -3.95 -0.18
CA ALA A 92 -14.10 -3.34 1.12
C ALA A 92 -12.98 -2.29 1.05
N VAL A 93 -11.88 -2.58 0.35
CA VAL A 93 -10.78 -1.63 0.10
C VAL A 93 -11.29 -0.40 -0.64
N ARG A 94 -12.09 -0.59 -1.69
CA ARG A 94 -12.68 0.53 -2.45
C ARG A 94 -13.57 1.40 -1.57
N ALA A 95 -14.50 0.80 -0.83
CA ALA A 95 -15.42 1.53 0.04
C ALA A 95 -14.69 2.34 1.13
N ALA A 96 -13.67 1.73 1.75
CA ALA A 96 -12.85 2.42 2.75
C ALA A 96 -12.02 3.55 2.14
N GLY A 97 -11.46 3.34 0.94
CA GLY A 97 -10.73 4.37 0.19
C GLY A 97 -11.61 5.57 -0.17
N GLU A 98 -12.82 5.33 -0.66
CA GLU A 98 -13.80 6.38 -0.97
C GLU A 98 -14.18 7.18 0.30
N LYS A 99 -14.48 6.48 1.40
CA LYS A 99 -14.80 7.09 2.70
C LYS A 99 -13.66 7.95 3.25
N ALA A 100 -12.44 7.41 3.30
CA ALA A 100 -11.27 8.12 3.81
C ALA A 100 -10.95 9.35 2.94
N THR A 101 -11.03 9.21 1.61
CA THR A 101 -10.84 10.32 0.68
C THR A 101 -11.85 11.44 0.95
N ALA A 102 -13.14 11.09 1.06
CA ALA A 102 -14.20 12.08 1.33
C ALA A 102 -14.02 12.76 2.69
N PHE A 103 -13.62 12.01 3.73
CA PHE A 103 -13.34 12.55 5.06
C PHE A 103 -12.22 13.59 5.01
N VAL A 104 -11.08 13.21 4.45
CA VAL A 104 -9.87 14.02 4.39
C VAL A 104 -10.08 15.25 3.52
N ARG A 105 -10.74 15.08 2.36
CA ARG A 105 -11.09 16.18 1.45
C ARG A 105 -12.07 17.18 2.05
N SER A 106 -12.93 16.75 2.98
CA SER A 106 -13.83 17.64 3.71
C SER A 106 -13.13 18.55 4.74
N GLY A 107 -11.80 18.46 4.86
CA GLY A 107 -11.00 19.30 5.75
C GLY A 107 -11.01 18.86 7.21
N LYS A 108 -11.47 17.64 7.50
CA LYS A 108 -11.54 17.06 8.86
C LYS A 108 -10.20 16.50 9.36
N GLY A 109 -9.11 16.83 8.67
CA GLY A 109 -7.78 16.33 8.98
C GLY A 109 -7.47 14.96 8.38
N PRO A 110 -6.41 14.30 8.88
CA PRO A 110 -5.92 13.03 8.36
C PRO A 110 -6.82 11.84 8.72
N TYR A 111 -6.58 10.70 8.06
CA TYR A 111 -7.28 9.43 8.33
C TYR A 111 -6.32 8.24 8.22
N ILE A 112 -6.53 7.19 9.01
CA ILE A 112 -5.73 5.96 8.96
C ILE A 112 -6.56 4.78 8.44
N LEU A 113 -6.03 4.07 7.44
CA LEU A 113 -6.58 2.79 7.00
C LEU A 113 -5.57 1.69 7.27
N GLU A 114 -5.94 0.67 8.05
CA GLU A 114 -5.13 -0.53 8.19
C GLU A 114 -5.68 -1.65 7.30
N MET A 115 -4.97 -1.89 6.19
CA MET A 115 -5.27 -2.97 5.25
C MET A 115 -4.73 -4.29 5.82
N LYS A 116 -5.63 -5.14 6.33
CA LYS A 116 -5.30 -6.48 6.80
C LYS A 116 -5.10 -7.39 5.59
N THR A 117 -3.85 -7.65 5.24
CA THR A 117 -3.47 -8.41 4.03
C THR A 117 -2.44 -9.50 4.36
N TYR A 118 -1.86 -10.14 3.34
CA TYR A 118 -0.86 -11.18 3.53
C TYR A 118 0.14 -11.25 2.37
N ARG A 119 1.45 -11.32 2.68
CA ARG A 119 2.51 -11.44 1.67
C ARG A 119 2.78 -12.90 1.37
N TYR A 120 2.46 -13.39 0.17
CA TYR A 120 2.65 -14.82 -0.13
C TYR A 120 4.10 -15.27 -0.37
N ARG A 121 4.98 -14.36 -0.83
CA ARG A 121 6.40 -14.66 -1.09
C ARG A 121 7.28 -14.18 0.06
N GLY A 122 8.56 -14.55 0.06
CA GLY A 122 9.55 -13.97 0.97
C GLY A 122 9.57 -12.43 0.91
N HIS A 123 10.22 -11.81 1.90
CA HIS A 123 10.35 -10.36 1.97
C HIS A 123 10.99 -9.75 0.71
N SER A 124 11.94 -10.48 0.13
CA SER A 124 12.60 -10.17 -1.12
C SER A 124 12.84 -11.47 -1.91
N MET A 125 13.39 -11.35 -3.11
CA MET A 125 13.80 -12.50 -3.93
C MET A 125 14.82 -13.42 -3.24
N SER A 126 15.61 -12.90 -2.29
CA SER A 126 16.62 -13.66 -1.55
C SER A 126 16.13 -14.21 -0.21
N ASP A 127 14.91 -13.86 0.24
CA ASP A 127 14.38 -14.30 1.53
C ASP A 127 13.63 -15.65 1.41
N PRO A 128 14.12 -16.73 2.05
CA PRO A 128 13.48 -18.04 2.02
C PRO A 128 12.24 -18.16 2.92
N ALA A 129 11.88 -17.11 3.67
CA ALA A 129 10.67 -17.05 4.51
C ALA A 129 10.56 -18.09 5.64
N LYS A 130 11.69 -18.47 6.28
CA LYS A 130 11.76 -19.54 7.30
C LYS A 130 11.05 -19.24 8.64
N TYR A 131 10.49 -18.05 8.82
CA TYR A 131 9.86 -17.56 10.06
C TYR A 131 8.34 -17.79 10.11
N ARG A 132 7.78 -18.48 9.12
CA ARG A 132 6.37 -18.84 9.01
C ARG A 132 6.22 -20.17 8.27
N THR A 133 5.11 -20.85 8.48
CA THR A 133 4.93 -22.20 7.93
C THR A 133 4.35 -22.14 6.52
N ARG A 134 4.57 -23.20 5.73
CA ARG A 134 3.99 -23.27 4.38
C ARG A 134 2.47 -23.41 4.45
N GLU A 135 1.98 -24.10 5.46
CA GLU A 135 0.57 -24.34 5.74
C GLU A 135 -0.16 -23.03 6.03
N GLU A 136 0.45 -22.10 6.78
CA GLU A 136 -0.10 -20.77 7.03
C GLU A 136 -0.31 -20.02 5.71
N VAL A 137 0.73 -19.94 4.89
CA VAL A 137 0.70 -19.23 3.59
C VAL A 137 -0.32 -19.86 2.64
N GLN A 138 -0.32 -21.20 2.55
CA GLN A 138 -1.24 -21.95 1.69
C GLN A 138 -2.69 -21.73 2.11
N LYS A 139 -2.98 -21.83 3.42
CA LYS A 139 -4.32 -21.58 3.94
C LYS A 139 -4.84 -20.21 3.56
N VAL A 140 -4.02 -19.15 3.73
CA VAL A 140 -4.44 -17.78 3.38
C VAL A 140 -4.64 -17.63 1.87
N ARG A 141 -3.77 -18.23 1.04
CA ARG A 141 -3.93 -18.19 -0.41
C ARG A 141 -5.23 -18.88 -0.85
N GLU A 142 -5.47 -20.10 -0.38
CA GLU A 142 -6.64 -20.89 -0.82
C GLU A 142 -7.97 -20.30 -0.35
N THR A 143 -7.99 -19.59 0.78
CA THR A 143 -9.24 -19.12 1.39
C THR A 143 -9.49 -17.63 1.24
N ARG A 144 -8.47 -16.84 0.88
CA ARG A 144 -8.55 -15.37 0.90
C ARG A 144 -7.83 -14.68 -0.25
N ASP A 145 -7.44 -15.36 -1.33
CA ASP A 145 -6.80 -14.66 -2.45
C ASP A 145 -7.77 -13.62 -3.05
N PRO A 146 -7.41 -12.31 -3.08
CA PRO A 146 -8.31 -11.26 -3.57
C PRO A 146 -8.62 -11.40 -5.05
N ILE A 147 -7.72 -12.00 -5.85
CA ILE A 147 -7.93 -12.20 -7.29
C ILE A 147 -8.96 -13.30 -7.49
N ASP A 148 -8.83 -14.42 -6.79
CA ASP A 148 -9.80 -15.52 -6.85
C ASP A 148 -11.18 -15.06 -6.33
N HIS A 149 -11.21 -14.23 -5.29
CA HIS A 149 -12.45 -13.66 -4.77
C HIS A 149 -13.16 -12.77 -5.80
N VAL A 150 -12.44 -11.85 -6.46
CA VAL A 150 -13.00 -11.00 -7.52
C VAL A 150 -13.46 -11.83 -8.72
N ARG A 151 -12.66 -12.81 -9.14
CA ARG A 151 -13.04 -13.76 -10.20
C ARG A 151 -14.37 -14.42 -9.88
N ASP A 152 -14.54 -14.91 -8.65
CA ASP A 152 -15.77 -15.54 -8.19
C ASP A 152 -16.97 -14.58 -8.22
N ILE A 153 -16.80 -13.33 -7.80
CA ILE A 153 -17.83 -12.29 -7.86
C ILE A 153 -18.26 -12.06 -9.31
N LEU A 154 -17.30 -11.89 -10.23
CA LEU A 154 -17.57 -11.61 -11.64
C LEU A 154 -18.32 -12.76 -12.32
N LEU A 155 -17.90 -14.01 -12.09
CA LEU A 155 -18.53 -15.20 -12.68
C LEU A 155 -19.92 -15.44 -12.10
N LYS A 156 -20.09 -15.38 -10.77
CA LYS A 156 -21.40 -15.56 -10.11
C LYS A 156 -22.37 -14.46 -10.49
N GLY A 157 -21.87 -13.22 -10.61
CA GLY A 157 -22.63 -12.06 -11.07
C GLY A 157 -22.93 -12.05 -12.57
N LYS A 158 -22.38 -12.99 -13.35
CA LYS A 158 -22.46 -13.04 -14.83
C LYS A 158 -21.98 -11.74 -15.48
N LEU A 159 -21.01 -11.08 -14.86
CA LEU A 159 -20.38 -9.84 -15.34
C LEU A 159 -19.22 -10.13 -16.31
N ALA A 160 -18.67 -11.35 -16.25
CA ALA A 160 -17.68 -11.87 -17.18
C ALA A 160 -17.84 -13.39 -17.30
N SER A 161 -17.34 -13.96 -18.39
CA SER A 161 -17.16 -15.40 -18.57
C SER A 161 -15.71 -15.82 -18.31
N GLU A 162 -15.49 -17.12 -18.16
CA GLU A 162 -14.14 -17.70 -18.09
C GLU A 162 -13.28 -17.36 -19.31
N ALA A 163 -13.90 -17.21 -20.48
CA ALA A 163 -13.20 -16.85 -21.71
C ALA A 163 -12.75 -15.38 -21.66
N ASP A 164 -13.61 -14.48 -21.17
CA ASP A 164 -13.28 -13.06 -21.03
C ASP A 164 -12.10 -12.87 -20.06
N LEU A 165 -12.11 -13.56 -18.92
CA LEU A 165 -11.01 -13.49 -17.95
C LEU A 165 -9.69 -14.03 -18.52
N LYS A 166 -9.75 -15.09 -19.33
CA LYS A 166 -8.55 -15.64 -20.00
C LYS A 166 -7.98 -14.71 -21.06
N GLU A 167 -8.83 -13.99 -21.79
CA GLU A 167 -8.34 -12.97 -22.73
C GLU A 167 -7.69 -11.80 -21.98
N ILE A 168 -8.24 -11.35 -20.85
CA ILE A 168 -7.58 -10.36 -19.97
C ILE A 168 -6.20 -10.86 -19.52
N ASP A 169 -6.09 -12.11 -19.04
CA ASP A 169 -4.80 -12.70 -18.64
C ASP A 169 -3.79 -12.70 -19.79
N LYS A 170 -4.23 -12.97 -21.01
CA LYS A 170 -3.39 -13.01 -22.19
C LYS A 170 -2.92 -11.61 -22.59
N GLU A 171 -3.81 -10.62 -22.55
CA GLU A 171 -3.48 -9.21 -22.80
C GLU A 171 -2.44 -8.70 -21.79
N ILE A 172 -2.68 -8.92 -20.49
CA ILE A 172 -1.74 -8.50 -19.44
C ILE A 172 -0.40 -9.21 -19.58
N LYS A 173 -0.37 -10.51 -19.92
CA LYS A 173 0.89 -11.22 -20.21
C LYS A 173 1.65 -10.60 -21.38
N ALA A 174 0.96 -10.18 -22.43
CA ALA A 174 1.60 -9.52 -23.57
C ALA A 174 2.25 -8.20 -23.13
N VAL A 175 1.52 -7.36 -22.38
CA VAL A 175 2.03 -6.08 -21.85
C VAL A 175 3.26 -6.29 -20.96
N VAL A 176 3.22 -7.25 -20.03
CA VAL A 176 4.35 -7.55 -19.13
C VAL A 176 5.56 -8.06 -19.91
N ASN A 177 5.36 -8.92 -20.91
CA ASN A 177 6.45 -9.44 -21.74
C ASN A 177 7.09 -8.33 -22.59
N GLU A 178 6.29 -7.44 -23.17
CA GLU A 178 6.77 -6.29 -23.92
C GLU A 178 7.62 -5.36 -23.04
N ALA A 179 7.13 -5.01 -21.84
CA ALA A 179 7.87 -4.19 -20.89
C ALA A 179 9.18 -4.85 -20.44
N ALA A 180 9.16 -6.15 -20.19
CA ALA A 180 10.36 -6.91 -19.81
C ALA A 180 11.38 -6.98 -20.95
N GLU A 181 10.93 -7.13 -22.20
CA GLU A 181 11.82 -7.15 -23.36
C GLU A 181 12.40 -5.77 -23.65
N PHE A 182 11.60 -4.72 -23.57
CA PHE A 182 12.06 -3.33 -23.65
C PHE A 182 13.17 -3.07 -22.60
N ALA A 183 12.96 -3.47 -21.35
CA ALA A 183 13.95 -3.29 -20.29
C ALA A 183 15.26 -4.06 -20.53
N LYS A 184 15.20 -5.26 -21.11
CA LYS A 184 16.40 -6.07 -21.42
C LYS A 184 17.17 -5.55 -22.64
N GLN A 185 16.46 -5.01 -23.62
CA GLN A 185 17.05 -4.50 -24.86
C GLN A 185 17.50 -3.04 -24.74
N SER A 186 17.04 -2.34 -23.70
CA SER A 186 17.48 -0.98 -23.40
C SER A 186 19.00 -0.97 -23.18
N PRO A 187 19.73 -0.02 -23.78
CA PRO A 187 21.16 0.10 -23.54
C PRO A 187 21.41 0.45 -22.06
N GLU A 188 22.57 0.02 -21.56
CA GLU A 188 23.06 0.55 -20.28
C GLU A 188 23.16 2.08 -20.34
N PRO A 189 22.90 2.80 -19.24
CA PRO A 189 23.10 4.25 -19.18
C PRO A 189 24.55 4.62 -19.54
N ASP A 190 24.73 5.77 -20.18
CA ASP A 190 26.08 6.28 -20.45
C ASP A 190 26.81 6.52 -19.11
N PRO A 191 28.10 6.18 -18.97
CA PRO A 191 28.84 6.41 -17.73
C PRO A 191 28.83 7.88 -17.23
N SER A 192 28.56 8.85 -18.11
CA SER A 192 28.40 10.26 -17.73
C SER A 192 27.16 10.54 -16.88
N GLU A 193 26.12 9.71 -16.96
CA GLU A 193 24.89 9.81 -16.16
C GLU A 193 25.18 9.73 -14.65
N LEU A 194 26.29 9.06 -14.26
CA LEU A 194 26.75 8.96 -12.87
C LEU A 194 26.93 10.32 -12.18
N TRP A 195 27.22 11.37 -12.96
CA TRP A 195 27.53 12.71 -12.45
C TRP A 195 26.34 13.69 -12.52
N THR A 196 25.21 13.22 -13.03
CA THR A 196 23.99 14.01 -13.19
C THR A 196 23.00 13.77 -12.04
N ASP A 197 21.94 14.58 -11.94
CA ASP A 197 20.88 14.47 -10.91
C ASP A 197 21.31 14.57 -9.43
N ILE A 198 22.55 14.93 -9.14
CA ILE A 198 23.03 15.24 -7.79
C ILE A 198 22.60 16.66 -7.37
N TYR A 199 22.69 17.60 -8.30
CA TYR A 199 22.24 18.99 -8.18
C TYR A 199 21.50 19.39 -9.47
N ALA A 200 20.70 20.46 -9.41
CA ALA A 200 19.92 20.95 -10.55
C ALA A 200 20.80 21.45 -11.72
N GLU A 201 21.99 21.96 -11.41
CA GLU A 201 23.03 22.26 -12.38
C GLU A 201 24.20 21.31 -12.12
N ALA A 202 24.54 20.49 -13.11
CA ALA A 202 25.78 19.70 -13.08
C ALA A 202 26.97 20.67 -13.17
N GLN A 203 27.92 20.54 -12.24
CA GLN A 203 29.17 21.32 -12.28
C GLN A 203 30.13 20.80 -13.35
#